data_AF-A0A133V9W6-F1
#
_entry.id   AF-A0A133V9W6-F1
#
_cell.length_a   1.000
_cell.length_b   1.000
_cell.length_c   1.000
_cell.angle_alpha   90.00
_cell.angle_beta   90.00
_cell.angle_gamma   90.00
#
_symmetry.space_group_name_H-M   'P 1'
#
loop_
_entity.id
_entity.type
_entity.pdbx_description
1 polymer ?
#
loop_
_entity_poly.entity_id
_entity_poly.type
_entity_poly.pdbx_seq_one_letter_code
_entity_poly.pdbx_strand_id
1 'polypeptide(L)'
;WGLYSMDSELTEHISREGRVRLVNLILDNGWTVSELARRLGVSRQAVYLWLDSQETHPNNSHLGDLVNLAIEVDDQSASKILLGEVNQFRLAVDEKILGQISGKDK
;
A
#
# COMPACT_ATOMS: atom_id res chain seq x y z
N TRP A 1 6.33 -25.90 -6.47
CA TRP A 1 5.39 -24.92 -5.90
C TRP A 1 6.05 -23.55 -5.93
N GLY A 2 6.10 -22.92 -7.10
CA GLY A 2 6.58 -21.56 -7.24
C GLY A 2 5.40 -20.62 -6.99
N LEU A 3 5.34 -20.02 -5.81
CA LEU A 3 4.47 -18.88 -5.59
C LEU A 3 5.01 -17.76 -6.47
N TYR A 4 4.18 -17.35 -7.43
CA TYR A 4 4.43 -16.21 -8.29
C TYR A 4 4.58 -15.01 -7.36
N SER A 5 5.82 -14.58 -7.19
CA SER A 5 6.22 -13.33 -6.60
C SER A 5 5.49 -12.22 -7.36
N MET A 6 4.37 -11.74 -6.84
CA MET A 6 3.77 -10.45 -7.23
C MET A 6 4.65 -9.28 -6.74
N ASP A 7 5.94 -9.56 -6.48
CA ASP A 7 6.80 -8.76 -5.63
C ASP A 7 7.55 -7.71 -6.46
N SER A 8 7.83 -6.59 -5.79
CA SER A 8 8.54 -5.40 -6.27
C SER A 8 7.74 -4.44 -7.14
N GLU A 9 7.35 -4.78 -8.37
CA GLU A 9 6.96 -3.72 -9.33
C GLU A 9 5.64 -3.01 -8.95
N LEU A 10 4.59 -3.75 -8.57
CA LEU A 10 3.33 -3.14 -8.17
C LEU A 10 3.37 -2.54 -6.76
N THR A 11 4.17 -3.11 -5.87
CA THR A 11 4.27 -2.67 -4.47
C THR A 11 5.06 -1.36 -4.35
N GLU A 12 5.97 -1.06 -5.26
CA GLU A 12 6.64 0.24 -5.35
C GLU A 12 5.67 1.40 -5.65
N HIS A 13 4.52 1.12 -6.25
CA HIS A 13 3.56 2.13 -6.68
C HIS A 13 2.43 2.41 -5.68
N ILE A 14 2.36 1.68 -4.57
CA ILE A 14 1.44 2.00 -3.48
C ILE A 14 2.04 3.13 -2.63
N SER A 15 1.34 4.27 -2.61
CA SER A 15 1.73 5.44 -1.83
C SER A 15 1.78 5.14 -0.33
N ARG A 16 2.45 6.01 0.43
CA ARG A 16 2.50 5.91 1.89
C ARG A 16 1.10 5.86 2.49
N GLU A 17 0.21 6.73 2.00
CA GLU A 17 -1.18 6.79 2.43
C GLU A 17 -1.93 5.49 2.10
N GLY A 18 -1.77 4.97 0.87
CA GLY A 18 -2.35 3.69 0.46
C GLY A 18 -1.95 2.54 1.38
N ARG A 19 -0.68 2.47 1.78
CA ARG A 19 -0.18 1.45 2.72
C ARG A 19 -0.83 1.57 4.10
N VAL A 20 -0.96 2.78 4.63
CA VAL A 20 -1.63 3.02 5.92
C VAL A 20 -3.11 2.65 5.84
N ARG A 21 -3.78 2.95 4.72
CA ARG A 21 -5.17 2.55 4.49
C ARG A 21 -5.37 1.03 4.49
N LEU A 22 -4.43 0.26 3.93
CA LEU A 22 -4.45 -1.20 4.00
C LEU A 22 -4.29 -1.72 5.43
N VAL A 23 -3.39 -1.10 6.22
CA VAL A 23 -3.23 -1.42 7.65
C VAL A 23 -4.55 -1.17 8.40
N ASN A 24 -5.13 0.02 8.23
CA ASN A 24 -6.39 0.37 8.89
C ASN A 24 -7.53 -0.58 8.50
N LEU A 25 -7.64 -0.95 7.22
CA LEU A 25 -8.65 -1.92 6.78
C LEU A 25 -8.57 -3.24 7.55
N ILE A 26 -7.36 -3.75 7.78
CA ILE A 26 -7.16 -5.00 8.52
C ILE A 26 -7.59 -4.83 9.99
N LEU A 27 -7.19 -3.72 10.63
CA LEU A 27 -7.55 -3.45 12.02
C LEU A 27 -9.07 -3.22 12.21
N ASP A 28 -9.71 -2.53 11.28
CA ASP A 28 -11.15 -2.26 11.27
C ASP A 28 -11.96 -3.56 11.08
N ASN A 29 -11.36 -4.59 10.47
CA ASN A 29 -11.92 -5.94 10.38
C ASN A 29 -11.67 -6.81 11.63
N GLY A 30 -11.35 -6.17 12.76
CA GLY A 30 -11.28 -6.82 14.07
C GLY A 30 -9.92 -7.44 14.41
N TRP A 31 -8.91 -7.28 13.55
CA TRP A 31 -7.55 -7.72 13.89
C TRP A 31 -6.93 -6.79 14.92
N THR A 32 -6.19 -7.37 15.85
CA THR A 32 -5.35 -6.60 16.76
C THR A 32 -4.02 -6.25 16.12
N VAL A 33 -3.42 -5.15 16.59
CA VAL A 33 -2.02 -4.77 16.25
C VAL A 33 -1.05 -5.94 16.50
N SER A 34 -1.29 -6.74 17.53
CA SER A 34 -0.44 -7.90 17.86
C SER A 34 -0.55 -9.02 16.83
N GLU A 35 -1.76 -9.30 16.34
CA GLU A 35 -1.98 -10.31 15.31
C GLU A 35 -1.39 -9.90 13.96
N LEU A 36 -1.61 -8.64 13.57
CA LEU A 36 -1.04 -8.08 12.34
C LEU A 36 0.50 -8.11 12.38
N ALA A 37 1.10 -7.64 13.47
CA ALA A 37 2.55 -7.65 13.65
C ALA A 37 3.13 -9.06 13.56
N ARG A 38 2.49 -10.03 14.24
CA ARG A 38 2.90 -11.45 14.19
C ARG A 38 2.81 -12.01 12.78
N ARG A 39 1.75 -11.68 12.03
CA ARG A 39 1.51 -12.21 10.69
C ARG A 39 2.49 -11.66 9.67
N LEU A 40 2.88 -10.39 9.81
CA LEU A 40 3.86 -9.71 8.96
C LEU A 40 5.31 -9.90 9.40
N GLY A 41 5.57 -10.57 10.53
CA GLY A 41 6.93 -10.77 11.04
C GLY A 41 7.61 -9.49 11.54
N VAL A 42 6.84 -8.48 11.97
CA VAL A 42 7.34 -7.18 12.45
C VAL A 42 7.06 -6.98 13.95
N SER A 43 7.65 -5.95 14.55
CA SER A 43 7.33 -5.58 15.94
C SER A 43 5.97 -4.88 16.02
N ARG A 44 5.28 -5.03 17.16
CA ARG A 44 4.04 -4.27 17.44
C ARG A 44 4.28 -2.76 17.38
N GLN A 45 5.46 -2.31 17.82
CA GLN A 45 5.85 -0.91 17.76
C GLN A 45 5.92 -0.41 16.32
N ALA A 46 6.44 -1.20 15.37
CA ALA A 46 6.45 -0.82 13.96
C ALA A 46 5.04 -0.58 13.43
N VAL A 47 4.09 -1.46 13.78
CA VAL A 47 2.68 -1.29 13.39
C VAL A 47 2.08 -0.03 14.02
N TYR A 48 2.34 0.25 15.31
CA TYR A 48 1.88 1.51 15.93
C TYR A 48 2.44 2.75 15.22
N LEU A 49 3.72 2.72 14.81
CA LEU A 49 4.31 3.81 14.05
C LEU A 49 3.66 3.98 12.67
N TRP A 50 3.17 2.92 12.04
CA TRP A 50 2.45 3.03 10.76
C TRP A 50 1.10 3.72 10.86
N LEU A 51 0.49 3.71 12.05
CA LEU A 51 -0.80 4.34 12.29
C LEU A 51 -0.67 5.85 12.52
N ASP A 52 0.53 6.34 12.78
CA ASP A 52 0.82 7.76 12.89
C ASP A 52 1.25 8.32 11.53
N SER A 53 0.46 9.26 11.00
CA SER A 53 0.71 9.93 9.72
C SER A 53 2.05 10.70 9.65
N GLN A 54 2.65 11.03 10.80
CA GLN A 54 3.93 11.75 10.88
C GLN A 54 5.14 10.79 10.92
N GLU A 55 4.91 9.50 11.06
CA GLU A 55 5.93 8.49 11.32
C GLU A 55 6.19 7.61 10.07
N THR A 56 6.72 6.41 10.28
CA THR A 56 7.09 5.47 9.23
C THR A 56 5.88 4.79 8.58
N HIS A 57 6.06 4.18 7.41
CA HIS A 57 5.04 3.36 6.75
C HIS A 57 5.59 1.94 6.49
N PRO A 58 4.72 0.95 6.18
CA PRO A 58 5.18 -0.37 5.74
C PRO A 58 6.17 -0.23 4.58
N ASN A 59 7.32 -0.90 4.67
CA ASN A 59 8.33 -0.91 3.61
C ASN A 59 7.95 -1.94 2.53
N ASN A 60 8.66 -1.93 1.39
CA ASN A 60 8.31 -2.77 0.24
C ASN A 60 8.40 -4.27 0.55
N SER A 61 9.28 -4.69 1.46
CA SER A 61 9.49 -6.10 1.79
C SER A 61 8.29 -6.78 2.44
N HIS A 62 7.39 -6.01 3.07
CA HIS A 62 6.19 -6.56 3.73
C HIS A 62 4.90 -6.17 2.99
N LEU A 63 4.99 -5.41 1.90
CA LEU A 63 3.81 -4.86 1.25
C LEU A 63 3.02 -5.92 0.48
N GLY A 64 3.68 -6.90 -0.12
CA GLY A 64 2.99 -8.04 -0.76
C GLY A 64 2.14 -8.80 0.26
N ASP A 65 2.72 -9.15 1.41
CA ASP A 65 2.00 -9.80 2.51
C ASP A 65 0.88 -8.92 3.07
N LEU A 66 1.10 -7.61 3.23
CA LEU A 66 0.06 -6.68 3.69
C LEU A 66 -1.12 -6.62 2.72
N VAL A 67 -0.86 -6.58 1.41
CA VAL A 67 -1.91 -6.61 0.39
C VAL A 67 -2.68 -7.93 0.43
N ASN A 68 -1.98 -9.06 0.52
CA ASN A 68 -2.61 -10.37 0.64
C ASN A 68 -3.51 -10.45 1.86
N LEU A 69 -3.04 -10.00 3.03
CA LEU A 69 -3.85 -9.96 4.24
C LEU A 69 -5.08 -9.04 4.11
N ALA A 70 -4.92 -7.88 3.48
CA ALA A 70 -6.03 -6.96 3.23
C ALA A 70 -7.11 -7.60 2.34
N ILE A 71 -6.70 -8.34 1.30
CA ILE A 71 -7.62 -9.09 0.42
C ILE A 71 -8.28 -10.24 1.18
N GLU A 72 -7.54 -10.96 2.03
CA GLU A 72 -8.07 -12.05 2.85
C GLU A 72 -9.16 -11.58 3.82
N VAL A 73 -9.02 -10.40 4.42
CA VAL A 73 -10.02 -9.86 5.36
C VAL A 73 -11.21 -9.19 4.68
N ASP A 74 -10.97 -8.42 3.61
CA ASP A 74 -12.00 -7.72 2.84
C ASP A 74 -11.49 -7.36 1.44
N ASP A 75 -11.66 -8.29 0.50
CA ASP A 75 -11.30 -8.14 -0.90
C ASP A 75 -11.91 -6.90 -1.57
N GLN A 76 -13.17 -6.58 -1.28
CA GLN A 76 -13.84 -5.46 -1.92
C GLN A 76 -13.22 -4.12 -1.51
N SER A 77 -13.03 -3.93 -0.21
CA SER A 77 -12.41 -2.71 0.31
C SER A 77 -10.94 -2.61 -0.07
N ALA A 78 -10.19 -3.73 -0.04
CA ALA A 78 -8.81 -3.77 -0.48
C ALA A 78 -8.67 -3.40 -1.96
N SER A 79 -9.47 -4.01 -2.84
CA SER A 79 -9.54 -3.70 -4.26
C SER A 79 -9.86 -2.23 -4.50
N LYS A 80 -10.80 -1.64 -3.74
CA LYS A 80 -11.12 -0.20 -3.83
C LYS A 80 -9.95 0.70 -3.45
N ILE A 81 -9.17 0.34 -2.42
CA ILE A 81 -7.95 1.07 -2.05
C ILE A 81 -6.95 1.01 -3.19
N LEU A 82 -6.64 -0.20 -3.68
CA LEU A 82 -5.64 -0.43 -4.73
C LEU A 82 -6.00 0.24 -6.06
N LEU A 83 -7.27 0.18 -6.48
CA LEU A 83 -7.74 0.91 -7.66
C LEU A 83 -7.62 2.43 -7.49
N GLY A 84 -7.79 2.93 -6.27
CA GLY A 84 -7.51 4.33 -5.94
C GLY A 84 -6.05 4.71 -6.21
N GLU A 85 -5.12 3.88 -5.76
CA GLU A 85 -3.67 4.08 -6.00
C GLU A 85 -3.32 4.08 -7.49
N VAL A 86 -3.88 3.13 -8.26
CA VAL A 86 -3.67 3.07 -9.72
C VAL A 86 -4.17 4.35 -10.41
N ASN A 87 -5.34 4.85 -10.00
CA ASN A 87 -5.89 6.09 -10.56
C ASN A 87 -5.03 7.31 -10.20
N GLN A 88 -4.54 7.40 -8.96
CA GLN A 88 -3.63 8.48 -8.54
C GLN A 88 -2.32 8.44 -9.32
N PHE A 89 -1.73 7.25 -9.49
CA PHE A 89 -0.53 7.07 -10.28
C PHE A 89 -0.74 7.50 -11.74
N ARG A 90 -1.86 7.08 -12.35
CA ARG A 90 -2.20 7.49 -13.72
C ARG A 90 -2.29 9.01 -13.86
N LEU A 91 -2.98 9.69 -12.95
CA LEU A 91 -3.11 11.15 -12.98
C LEU A 91 -1.74 11.84 -12.88
N ALA A 92 -0.87 11.37 -11.96
CA ALA A 92 0.47 11.92 -11.81
C ALA A 92 1.34 11.71 -13.06
N VAL A 93 1.20 10.56 -13.73
CA VAL A 93 1.89 10.28 -15.00
C VAL A 93 1.38 11.20 -16.12
N ASP A 94 0.06 11.35 -16.25
CA ASP A 94 -0.56 12.21 -17.27
C ASP A 94 -0.12 13.67 -17.11
N GLU A 95 -0.14 14.21 -15.89
CA GLU A 95 0.34 15.57 -15.59
C GLU A 95 1.81 15.76 -15.97
N LYS A 96 2.66 14.78 -15.67
CA LYS A 96 4.08 14.82 -16.00
C LYS A 96 4.33 14.80 -17.50
N ILE A 97 3.59 13.97 -18.25
CA ILE A 97 3.69 13.90 -19.71
C ILE A 97 3.22 15.22 -20.34
N LEU A 98 2.08 15.74 -19.90
CA LEU A 98 1.53 17.01 -20.40
C LEU A 98 2.45 18.21 -20.12
N GLY A 99 3.07 18.25 -18.93
CA GLY A 99 4.05 19.28 -18.58
C GLY A 99 5.32 19.24 -19.45
N GLN A 100 5.76 18.05 -19.87
CA GLN A 100 6.94 17.89 -20.74
C GLN A 100 6.65 18.26 -22.20
N ILE A 101 5.42 18.08 -22.68
CA ILE A 101 5.00 18.47 -24.03
C ILE A 101 4.89 20.00 -24.11
N SER A 102 4.28 20.65 -23.12
CA SER A 102 4.13 22.11 -23.05
C SER A 102 5.47 22.88 -22.89
N GLY A 103 6.48 22.24 -22.31
CA GLY A 103 7.83 22.81 -22.16
C GLY A 103 8.72 22.78 -23.40
N LYS A 104 8.33 22.07 -24.47
CA LYS A 104 9.10 21.94 -25.72
C LYS A 104 8.75 22.97 -26.80
N ASP A 105 7.73 23.80 -26.57
CA ASP A 105 7.30 24.86 -27.49
C ASP A 105 7.89 26.25 -27.14
N LYS A 106 9.01 26.31 -26.41
CA LYS A 106 9.75 27.55 -26.11
C LYS A 106 11.16 27.53 -26.66
#